data_AF-A0A0M7AX46-F1
#
_entry.id   AF-A0A0M7AX46-F1
#
_cell.length_a   1.000
_cell.length_b   1.000
_cell.length_c   1.000
_cell.angle_alpha   90.00
_cell.angle_beta   90.00
_cell.angle_gamma   90.00
#
_symmetry.space_group_name_H-M   'P 1'
#
loop_
_entity.id
_entity.type
_entity.pdbx_description
1 polymer ?
#
loop_
_entity_poly.entity_id
_entity_poly.type
_entity_poly.pdbx_seq_one_letter_code
_entity_poly.pdbx_strand_id
1 'polypeptide(L)'
;MSKRQTDARASTPVIDDEETVGMVLEYELEAPPEKIWRALTIQEYRERWLPGSDLAAVEPMAEVTGEQICFRMRDSDPPHLESVVTFQLTPQGNGGTVLRVTHRLIDSRLVSPMPGAANSNEPVLMQAA
;
A
#
# COMPACT_ATOMS: atom_id res chain seq x y z
N MET A 1 47.32 -33.15 -7.86
CA MET A 1 47.39 -31.69 -7.66
C MET A 1 46.07 -31.08 -8.11
N SER A 2 45.24 -30.60 -7.17
CA SER A 2 45.01 -29.15 -6.94
C SER A 2 44.10 -28.53 -8.01
N LYS A 3 42.91 -27.99 -7.75
CA LYS A 3 42.32 -27.41 -6.53
C LYS A 3 40.79 -27.55 -6.58
N ARG A 4 40.17 -27.88 -5.44
CA ARG A 4 38.76 -27.55 -5.19
C ARG A 4 38.73 -26.06 -4.91
N GLN A 5 38.07 -25.28 -5.76
CA GLN A 5 37.71 -23.90 -5.46
C GLN A 5 36.23 -23.89 -5.12
N THR A 6 35.96 -23.96 -3.82
CA THR A 6 34.74 -23.47 -3.22
C THR A 6 34.78 -21.96 -3.41
N ASP A 7 33.87 -21.39 -4.19
CA ASP A 7 33.59 -19.97 -4.10
C ASP A 7 32.09 -19.74 -4.09
N ALA A 8 31.74 -18.89 -3.12
CA ALA A 8 30.45 -18.35 -2.76
C ALA A 8 29.31 -18.58 -3.76
N ARG A 9 28.27 -19.26 -3.27
CA ARG A 9 26.90 -19.05 -3.74
C ARG A 9 26.56 -17.59 -3.42
N ALA A 10 26.93 -16.68 -4.30
CA ALA A 10 26.48 -15.31 -4.27
C ALA A 10 24.97 -15.35 -4.42
N SER A 11 24.26 -15.29 -3.28
CA SER A 11 22.86 -14.91 -3.26
C SER A 11 22.78 -13.59 -4.01
N THR A 12 22.16 -13.64 -5.18
CA THR A 12 21.75 -12.45 -5.90
C THR A 12 21.03 -11.55 -4.91
N PRO A 13 21.48 -10.31 -4.69
CA PRO A 13 20.72 -9.38 -3.88
C PRO A 13 19.39 -9.20 -4.60
N VAL A 14 18.31 -9.53 -3.89
CA VAL A 14 16.98 -9.05 -4.24
C VAL A 14 17.10 -7.53 -4.34
N ILE A 15 16.95 -7.02 -5.55
CA ILE A 15 16.81 -5.59 -5.73
C ILE A 15 15.38 -5.30 -5.29
N ASP A 16 15.24 -4.82 -4.06
CA ASP A 16 14.05 -4.15 -3.55
C ASP A 16 13.98 -2.79 -4.30
N ASP A 17 13.47 -2.83 -5.52
CA ASP A 17 13.22 -1.64 -6.33
C ASP A 17 11.98 -0.92 -5.77
N GLU A 18 12.23 0.21 -5.10
CA GLU A 18 11.36 1.40 -5.02
C GLU A 18 10.13 1.40 -4.08
N GLU A 19 10.41 1.47 -2.78
CA GLU A 19 10.07 2.59 -1.88
C GLU A 19 8.81 3.45 -2.21
N THR A 20 7.68 2.81 -2.46
CA THR A 20 6.35 3.35 -2.12
C THR A 20 5.83 2.55 -0.93
N VAL A 21 6.39 2.85 0.25
CA VAL A 21 6.19 2.14 1.52
C VAL A 21 4.70 1.98 1.83
N GLY A 22 4.15 0.83 1.46
CA GLY A 22 2.82 0.39 1.86
C GLY A 22 2.91 -0.47 3.12
N MET A 23 2.09 -0.19 4.12
CA MET A 23 1.98 -1.02 5.32
C MET A 23 1.06 -2.21 5.03
N VAL A 24 1.48 -3.42 5.42
CA VAL A 24 0.64 -4.62 5.37
C VAL A 24 0.40 -5.11 6.78
N LEU A 25 -0.86 -5.31 7.15
CA LEU A 25 -1.29 -5.88 8.41
C LEU A 25 -2.11 -7.15 8.14
N GLU A 26 -1.85 -8.21 8.88
CA GLU A 26 -2.56 -9.48 8.77
C GLU A 26 -3.16 -9.87 10.12
N TYR A 27 -4.43 -10.27 10.10
CA TYR A 27 -5.20 -10.61 11.29
C TYR A 27 -5.97 -11.90 11.08
N GLU A 28 -5.94 -12.79 12.06
CA GLU A 28 -6.80 -13.96 12.11
C GLU A 28 -8.05 -13.64 12.91
N LEU A 29 -9.22 -13.75 12.28
CA LEU A 29 -10.51 -13.45 12.89
C LEU A 29 -11.32 -14.73 13.03
N GLU A 30 -11.85 -14.98 14.23
CA GLU A 30 -12.78 -16.09 14.54
C GLU A 30 -14.21 -15.78 14.04
N ALA A 31 -14.31 -15.32 12.79
CA ALA A 31 -15.55 -14.99 12.13
C ALA A 31 -15.50 -15.45 10.68
N PRO A 32 -16.64 -15.90 10.13
CA PRO A 32 -16.70 -16.29 8.72
C PRO A 32 -16.64 -15.05 7.82
N PRO A 33 -16.16 -15.18 6.57
CA PRO A 33 -15.85 -14.05 5.70
C PRO A 33 -17.08 -13.19 5.40
N GLU A 34 -18.28 -13.76 5.37
CA GLU A 34 -19.53 -13.02 5.10
C GLU A 34 -19.84 -12.02 6.22
N LYS A 35 -19.48 -12.34 7.47
CA LYS A 35 -19.69 -11.43 8.60
C LYS A 35 -18.75 -10.24 8.52
N ILE A 36 -17.49 -10.48 8.15
CA ILE A 36 -16.50 -9.42 7.99
C ILE A 36 -16.84 -8.57 6.76
N TRP A 37 -17.28 -9.21 5.67
CA TRP A 37 -17.74 -8.54 4.47
C TRP A 37 -18.89 -7.57 4.76
N ARG A 38 -19.86 -7.97 5.57
CA ARG A 38 -20.95 -7.09 6.02
C ARG A 38 -20.45 -5.92 6.85
N ALA A 39 -19.42 -6.11 7.68
CA ALA A 39 -18.82 -5.02 8.45
C ALA A 39 -18.08 -4.00 7.56
N LEU A 40 -17.61 -4.42 6.39
CA LEU A 40 -16.94 -3.57 5.41
C LEU A 40 -17.91 -2.90 4.44
N THR A 41 -19.00 -3.56 4.04
CA THR A 41 -19.94 -3.07 3.02
C THR A 41 -21.12 -2.29 3.59
N ILE A 42 -21.62 -2.65 4.78
CA ILE A 42 -22.74 -1.94 5.43
C ILE A 42 -22.19 -0.69 6.12
N GLN A 43 -22.63 0.49 5.68
CA GLN A 43 -22.12 1.77 6.18
C GLN A 43 -22.31 1.91 7.69
N GLU A 44 -23.47 1.56 8.22
CA GLU A 44 -23.79 1.70 9.65
C GLU A 44 -22.88 0.84 10.55
N TYR A 45 -22.38 -0.29 10.03
CA TYR A 45 -21.40 -1.12 10.74
C TYR A 45 -19.98 -0.59 10.57
N ARG A 46 -19.64 -0.12 9.38
CA ARG A 46 -18.34 0.47 9.08
C ARG A 46 -18.10 1.72 9.93
N GLU A 47 -19.06 2.63 10.01
CA GLU A 47 -18.94 3.90 10.72
C GLU A 47 -18.63 3.75 12.22
N ARG A 48 -18.90 2.58 12.80
CA ARG A 48 -18.59 2.29 14.20
C ARG A 48 -17.08 2.15 14.48
N TRP A 49 -16.28 1.84 13.46
CA TRP A 49 -14.83 1.60 13.60
C TRP A 49 -13.98 2.29 12.53
N LEU A 50 -14.56 2.64 11.38
CA LEU A 50 -13.95 3.42 10.31
C LEU A 50 -14.95 4.52 9.88
N PRO A 51 -14.88 5.70 10.51
CA PRO A 51 -15.80 6.79 10.22
C PRO A 51 -15.57 7.34 8.80
N GLY A 52 -16.65 7.80 8.16
CA GLY A 52 -16.58 8.37 6.81
C GLY A 52 -15.71 9.63 6.70
N SER A 53 -15.39 10.30 7.82
CA SER A 53 -14.46 11.45 7.87
C SER A 53 -13.04 11.09 7.42
N ASP A 54 -12.63 9.84 7.65
CA ASP A 54 -11.28 9.35 7.33
C ASP A 54 -11.22 8.84 5.89
N LEU A 55 -12.37 8.73 5.23
CA LEU A 55 -12.51 8.33 3.85
C LEU A 55 -12.52 9.57 2.94
N ALA A 56 -11.75 9.51 1.85
CA ALA A 56 -11.87 10.48 0.76
C ALA A 56 -13.21 10.34 0.02
N ALA A 57 -13.80 9.14 0.04
CA ALA A 57 -15.11 8.81 -0.50
C ALA A 57 -15.74 7.65 0.29
N VAL A 58 -17.04 7.75 0.59
CA VAL A 58 -17.78 6.70 1.33
C VAL A 58 -17.93 5.43 0.50
N GLU A 59 -18.00 5.57 -0.82
CA GLU A 59 -18.08 4.45 -1.76
C GLU A 59 -16.69 3.83 -1.98
N PRO A 60 -16.62 2.48 -2.08
CA PRO A 60 -15.36 1.80 -2.37
C PRO A 60 -14.87 2.11 -3.78
N MET A 61 -13.55 2.18 -3.93
CA MET A 61 -12.88 2.36 -5.22
C MET A 61 -12.96 1.08 -6.09
N ALA A 62 -12.91 -0.08 -5.44
CA ALA A 62 -13.05 -1.38 -6.07
C ALA A 62 -13.64 -2.37 -5.06
N GLU A 63 -14.48 -3.27 -5.54
CA GLU A 63 -15.14 -4.29 -4.73
C GLU A 63 -15.18 -5.61 -5.50
N VAL A 64 -14.70 -6.67 -4.86
CA VAL A 64 -14.80 -8.06 -5.29
C VAL A 64 -15.52 -8.80 -4.17
N THR A 65 -16.79 -9.10 -4.40
CA THR A 65 -17.72 -9.62 -3.38
C THR A 65 -17.13 -10.80 -2.59
N GLY A 66 -16.95 -10.60 -1.28
CA GLY A 66 -16.50 -11.64 -0.35
C GLY A 66 -14.98 -11.88 -0.34
N GLU A 67 -14.22 -11.24 -1.22
CA GLU A 67 -12.78 -11.45 -1.34
C GLU A 67 -11.96 -10.19 -1.08
N GLN A 68 -12.35 -9.05 -1.64
CA GLN A 68 -11.55 -7.83 -1.57
C GLN A 68 -12.40 -6.56 -1.67
N ILE A 69 -12.06 -5.54 -0.90
CA ILE A 69 -12.64 -4.21 -1.04
C ILE A 69 -11.57 -3.13 -0.82
N CYS A 70 -11.61 -2.09 -1.64
CA CYS A 70 -10.63 -1.00 -1.62
C CYS A 70 -11.32 0.32 -1.30
N PHE A 71 -10.78 1.05 -0.34
CA PHE A 71 -11.24 2.40 0.01
C PHE A 71 -10.13 3.41 -0.23
N ARG A 72 -10.54 4.64 -0.58
CA ARG A 72 -9.64 5.78 -0.63
C ARG A 72 -9.79 6.55 0.68
N MET A 73 -8.68 6.69 1.41
CA MET A 73 -8.60 7.41 2.68
C MET A 73 -7.90 8.74 2.49
N ARG A 74 -8.26 9.73 3.31
CA ARG A 74 -7.63 11.04 3.31
C ARG A 74 -7.30 11.44 4.75
N ASP A 75 -6.09 11.92 4.94
CA ASP A 75 -5.67 12.44 6.24
C ASP A 75 -6.43 13.72 6.60
N SER A 76 -6.80 13.84 7.88
CA SER A 76 -7.48 15.02 8.41
C SER A 76 -6.54 16.21 8.55
N ASP A 77 -5.24 15.98 8.74
CA ASP A 77 -4.25 17.03 8.89
C ASP A 77 -3.69 17.47 7.53
N PRO A 78 -3.45 18.78 7.31
CA PRO A 78 -2.68 19.25 6.16
C PRO A 78 -1.33 18.51 6.10
N PRO A 79 -0.90 18.01 4.93
CA PRO A 79 -1.36 18.37 3.58
C PRO A 79 -2.53 17.54 3.02
N HIS A 80 -3.29 16.84 3.87
CA HIS A 80 -4.44 16.00 3.51
C HIS A 80 -4.08 14.89 2.51
N LEU A 81 -3.07 14.11 2.87
CA LEU A 81 -2.54 13.06 2.01
C LEU A 81 -3.60 12.00 1.72
N GLU A 82 -3.64 11.53 0.47
CA GLU A 82 -4.51 10.44 0.06
C GLU A 82 -3.79 9.08 0.05
N SER A 83 -4.51 8.07 0.50
CA SER A 83 -4.04 6.69 0.54
C SER A 83 -5.13 5.73 0.07
N VAL A 84 -4.71 4.54 -0.34
CA VAL A 84 -5.59 3.42 -0.69
C VAL A 84 -5.42 2.36 0.37
N VAL A 85 -6.53 1.95 0.97
CA VAL A 85 -6.58 0.82 1.88
C VAL A 85 -7.35 -0.31 1.23
N THR A 86 -6.68 -1.45 1.06
CA THR A 86 -7.23 -2.67 0.50
C THR A 86 -7.42 -3.70 1.60
N PHE A 87 -8.66 -4.12 1.82
CA PHE A 87 -9.01 -5.21 2.71
C PHE A 87 -9.20 -6.48 1.88
N GLN A 88 -8.52 -7.56 2.24
CA GLN A 88 -8.63 -8.87 1.60
C GLN A 88 -9.06 -9.91 2.63
N LEU A 89 -10.03 -10.73 2.27
CA LEU A 89 -10.57 -11.79 3.10
C LEU A 89 -10.17 -13.14 2.51
N THR A 90 -9.51 -13.97 3.31
CA THR A 90 -9.20 -15.36 2.94
C THR A 90 -9.88 -16.29 3.94
N PRO A 91 -10.81 -17.16 3.53
CA PRO A 91 -11.44 -18.10 4.44
C PRO A 91 -10.41 -19.09 4.99
N GLN A 92 -10.47 -19.34 6.30
CA GLN A 92 -9.68 -20.37 6.97
C GLN A 92 -10.49 -21.67 7.11
N GLY A 93 -9.79 -22.81 7.09
CA GLY A 93 -10.43 -24.13 7.23
C GLY A 93 -11.13 -24.37 8.57
N ASN A 94 -10.89 -23.52 9.57
CA ASN A 94 -11.50 -23.56 10.90
C ASN A 94 -12.81 -22.74 11.01
N GLY A 95 -13.30 -22.17 9.91
CA GLY A 95 -14.49 -21.30 9.90
C GLY A 95 -14.20 -19.85 10.28
N GLY A 96 -12.93 -19.51 10.53
CA GLY A 96 -12.45 -18.14 10.64
C GLY A 96 -12.05 -17.54 9.29
N THR A 97 -11.46 -16.36 9.33
CA THR A 97 -11.00 -15.63 8.14
C THR A 97 -9.67 -14.94 8.46
N VAL A 98 -8.73 -15.01 7.54
CA VAL A 98 -7.56 -14.13 7.55
C VAL A 98 -7.95 -12.83 6.84
N LEU A 99 -7.90 -11.74 7.59
CA LEU A 99 -8.04 -10.38 7.07
C LEU A 99 -6.66 -9.80 6.82
N ARG A 100 -6.35 -9.48 5.57
CA ARG A 100 -5.15 -8.73 5.19
C ARG A 100 -5.53 -7.31 4.81
N VAL A 101 -4.91 -6.34 5.47
CA VAL A 101 -5.09 -4.90 5.24
C VAL A 101 -3.81 -4.35 4.63
N THR A 102 -3.88 -3.85 3.41
CA THR A 102 -2.76 -3.19 2.75
C THR A 102 -3.06 -1.70 2.65
N HIS A 103 -2.26 -0.87 3.30
CA HIS A 103 -2.36 0.58 3.29
C HIS A 103 -1.22 1.16 2.46
N ARG A 104 -1.55 1.74 1.30
CA ARG A 104 -0.58 2.35 0.40
C ARG A 104 -0.85 3.84 0.25
N LEU A 105 0.18 4.65 0.39
CA LEU A 105 0.12 6.07 0.10
C LEU A 105 0.12 6.29 -1.42
N ILE A 106 -0.83 7.06 -1.94
CA ILE A 106 -0.95 7.32 -3.39
C ILE A 106 -0.83 8.80 -3.74
N ASP A 107 -0.56 9.65 -2.75
CA ASP A 107 -0.48 11.10 -2.95
C ASP A 107 0.71 11.47 -3.85
N SER A 108 0.41 12.05 -5.01
CA SER A 108 1.40 12.42 -6.02
C SER A 108 2.42 13.44 -5.54
N ARG A 109 2.14 14.18 -4.46
CA ARG A 109 3.11 15.13 -3.88
C ARG A 109 4.31 14.42 -3.25
N LEU A 110 4.13 13.18 -2.78
CA LEU A 110 5.20 12.36 -2.22
C LEU A 110 5.88 11.51 -3.27
N VAL A 111 5.21 11.25 -4.40
CA VAL A 111 5.78 10.60 -5.59
C VAL A 111 6.54 11.62 -6.46
N SER A 112 7.25 12.59 -5.86
CA SER A 112 8.23 13.36 -6.62
C SER A 112 9.43 12.45 -6.89
N PRO A 113 9.78 12.16 -8.16
CA PRO A 113 11.14 11.77 -8.45
C PRO A 113 12.01 12.92 -7.97
N MET A 114 13.02 12.65 -7.15
CA MET A 114 14.14 13.56 -7.00
C MET A 114 14.50 14.06 -8.42
N PRO A 115 14.46 15.38 -8.70
CA PRO A 115 15.10 15.88 -9.90
C PRO A 115 16.53 15.35 -9.86
N GLY A 116 16.93 14.65 -10.93
CA GLY A 116 18.26 14.07 -11.04
C GLY A 116 19.30 15.06 -10.55
N ALA A 117 20.30 14.55 -9.83
CA ALA A 117 21.36 15.32 -9.20
C ALA A 117 21.67 16.61 -9.98
N ALA A 118 21.63 17.75 -9.29
CA ALA A 118 21.84 19.08 -9.86
C ALA A 118 23.29 19.34 -10.35
N ASN A 119 24.00 18.29 -10.77
CA ASN A 119 25.32 18.35 -11.38
C ASN A 119 25.27 18.10 -12.91
N SER A 120 24.16 18.42 -13.57
CA SER A 120 24.21 18.71 -14.99
C SER A 120 25.00 20.01 -15.18
N ASN A 121 26.30 19.87 -15.41
CA ASN A 121 27.22 20.96 -15.71
C ASN A 121 26.99 21.45 -17.15
N GLU A 122 25.81 22.03 -17.41
CA GLU A 122 25.49 22.68 -18.67
C GLU A 122 26.28 24.00 -18.75
N PRO A 123 27.07 24.25 -19.80
CA PRO A 123 27.90 25.44 -19.89
C PRO A 123 27.01 26.69 -20.05
N VAL A 124 27.09 27.61 -19.09
CA VAL A 124 26.48 28.94 -19.18
C VAL A 124 27.08 29.68 -20.38
N LEU A 125 26.31 29.81 -21.47
CA LEU A 125 26.62 30.72 -22.56
C LEU A 125 26.30 32.15 -22.09
N MET A 126 27.33 32.94 -21.79
CA MET A 126 27.21 34.40 -21.69
C MET A 126 26.84 34.96 -23.06
N GLN A 127 25.69 35.63 -23.16
CA GLN A 127 25.43 36.53 -24.28
C GLN A 127 25.73 37.96 -23.84
N ALA A 128 26.74 38.54 -24.46
CA ALA A 128 27.04 39.96 -24.40
C ALA A 128 26.56 40.62 -25.71
N ALA A 129 25.74 41.65 -25.60
CA ALA A 129 25.69 42.82 -26.47
C ALA A 129 24.79 43.89 -25.82
#